data_AF-A0A2S2QF42-F1
#
_entry.id   AF-A0A2S2QF42-F1
#
_cell.length_a   1.000
_cell.length_b   1.000
_cell.length_c   1.000
_cell.angle_alpha   90.00
_cell.angle_beta   90.00
_cell.angle_gamma   90.00
#
_symmetry.space_group_name_H-M   'P 1'
#
loop_
_entity.id
_entity.type
_entity.pdbx_description
1 polymer ?
#
loop_
_entity_poly.entity_id
_entity_poly.type
_entity_poly.pdbx_seq_one_letter_code
_entity_poly.pdbx_strand_id
1 'polypeptide(L)'
;MSNCIVNVPISIGLQKNSPIKPAVDRFLIRVIEAGLVKKWLTDVMLDTIALEKLQQTEEVKALMDLKKLYGAFVVLVAGYILSIVTLLLEISYWYGVVKKDPLFDEYFLSCYYAQQKN
;
A
#
# COMPACT_ATOMS: atom_id res chain seq x y z
N MET A 1 11.00 22.40 -4.58
CA MET A 1 9.86 23.32 -4.57
C MET A 1 9.33 23.51 -6.00
N SER A 2 8.57 22.55 -6.53
CA SER A 2 8.08 22.62 -7.92
C SER A 2 6.65 23.12 -8.06
N ASN A 3 5.94 23.40 -6.97
CA ASN A 3 4.57 23.93 -7.02
C ASN A 3 4.30 24.87 -5.83
N CYS A 4 4.79 26.13 -5.90
CA CYS A 4 4.32 27.20 -5.01
C CYS A 4 3.25 28.00 -5.75
N ILE A 5 1.98 27.78 -5.40
CA ILE A 5 0.83 28.43 -6.04
C ILE A 5 0.55 29.83 -5.49
N VAL A 6 1.14 30.16 -4.34
CA VAL A 6 1.06 31.48 -3.70
C VAL A 6 2.47 31.99 -3.42
N ASN A 7 2.82 33.13 -4.01
CA ASN A 7 4.07 33.82 -3.75
C ASN A 7 3.87 34.76 -2.54
N VAL A 8 4.31 34.33 -1.36
CA VAL A 8 4.22 35.15 -0.13
C VAL A 8 5.61 35.74 0.15
N PRO A 9 5.84 37.03 -0.13
CA PRO A 9 7.13 37.65 0.17
C PRO A 9 7.29 37.85 1.68
N ILE A 10 8.47 37.50 2.18
CA ILE A 10 8.85 37.74 3.58
C ILE A 10 9.46 39.14 3.67
N SER A 11 8.99 39.94 4.61
CA SER A 11 9.48 41.30 4.84
C SER A 11 9.84 41.52 6.31
N ILE A 12 10.81 42.40 6.56
CA ILE A 12 11.24 42.77 7.91
C ILE A 12 10.59 44.11 8.25
N GLY A 13 9.74 44.12 9.29
CA GLY A 13 9.10 45.32 9.77
C GLY A 13 10.05 46.18 10.62
N LEU A 14 10.09 47.48 10.35
CA LEU A 14 10.82 48.48 11.14
C LEU A 14 9.85 49.56 11.62
N GLN A 15 10.17 50.22 12.74
CA GLN A 15 9.36 51.33 13.25
C GLN A 15 9.30 52.48 12.23
N LYS A 16 8.12 53.08 12.07
CA LYS A 16 7.89 54.17 11.11
C LYS A 16 8.87 55.32 11.37
N ASN A 17 9.52 55.81 10.31
CA ASN A 17 10.58 56.83 10.34
C ASN A 17 11.83 56.47 11.16
N SER A 18 12.13 55.17 11.35
CA SER A 18 13.41 54.78 11.92
C SER A 18 14.58 55.26 11.02
N PRO A 19 15.57 55.98 11.58
CA PRO A 19 16.74 56.44 10.82
C PRO A 19 17.63 55.29 10.34
N ILE A 20 17.40 54.07 10.82
CA ILE A 20 18.18 52.87 10.52
C ILE A 20 17.68 52.16 9.25
N LYS A 21 16.45 52.45 8.81
CA LYS A 21 15.85 51.83 7.61
C LYS A 21 16.75 51.85 6.37
N PRO A 22 17.35 52.99 5.95
CA PRO A 22 18.19 53.04 4.75
C PRO A 22 19.52 52.28 4.90
N ALA A 23 20.01 52.08 6.12
CA ALA A 23 21.21 51.28 6.37
C ALA A 23 20.90 49.78 6.27
N VAL A 24 19.77 49.36 6.85
CA VAL A 24 19.31 47.96 6.82
C VAL A 24 18.94 47.52 5.40
N ASP A 25 18.20 48.33 4.65
CA ASP A 25 17.83 48.00 3.26
C ASP A 25 19.09 47.76 2.41
N ARG A 26 20.10 48.62 2.56
CA ARG A 26 21.36 48.52 1.80
C ARG A 26 22.18 47.29 2.20
N PHE A 27 22.19 46.94 3.48
CA PHE A 27 22.84 45.73 3.97
C PHE A 27 22.11 44.48 3.47
N LEU A 28 20.78 44.47 3.53
CA LEU A 28 19.96 43.34 3.06
C LEU A 28 20.20 43.05 1.59
N ILE A 29 20.23 44.09 0.75
CA ILE A 29 20.54 43.97 -0.68
C ILE A 29 21.90 43.29 -0.87
N ARG A 30 22.95 43.74 -0.16
CA ARG A 30 24.29 43.14 -0.25
C ARG A 30 24.33 41.68 0.17
N VAL A 31 23.61 41.32 1.24
CA VAL A 31 23.54 39.94 1.75
C VAL A 31 22.78 39.02 0.77
N ILE A 32 21.76 39.55 0.11
CA ILE A 32 21.01 38.85 -0.94
C ILE A 32 21.87 38.68 -2.20
N GLU A 33 22.53 39.73 -2.67
CA GLU A 33 23.41 39.73 -3.84
C GLU A 33 24.61 38.79 -3.66
N ALA A 34 25.18 38.75 -2.45
CA ALA A 34 26.24 37.82 -2.08
C ALA A 34 25.74 36.36 -1.96
N GLY A 35 24.44 36.11 -2.08
CA GLY A 35 23.85 34.77 -2.07
C GLY A 35 23.81 34.10 -0.69
N LEU A 36 24.15 34.82 0.40
CA LEU A 36 24.14 34.26 1.74
C LEU A 36 22.75 33.79 2.15
N VAL A 37 21.71 34.54 1.78
CA VAL A 37 20.31 34.16 2.09
C VAL A 37 19.95 32.83 1.44
N LYS A 38 20.32 32.64 0.17
CA LYS A 38 20.04 31.40 -0.57
C LYS A 38 20.79 30.21 0.04
N LYS A 39 22.05 30.41 0.42
CA LYS A 39 22.85 29.37 1.09
C LYS A 39 22.27 28.99 2.44
N TRP A 40 21.96 29.98 3.29
CA TRP A 40 21.36 29.75 4.60
C TRP A 40 20.01 29.04 4.51
N LEU A 41 19.14 29.47 3.57
CA LEU A 41 17.84 28.82 3.38
C LEU A 41 18.00 27.36 2.93
N THR A 42 18.96 27.08 2.06
CA THR A 42 19.25 25.70 1.63
C THR A 42 19.75 24.86 2.80
N ASP A 43 20.60 25.43 3.66
CA ASP A 43 21.18 24.76 4.82
C ASP A 43 20.11 24.37 5.85
N VAL A 44 19.23 25.33 6.22
CA VAL A 44 18.14 25.09 7.16
C VAL A 44 17.09 24.14 6.60
N MET A 45 16.80 24.21 5.30
CA MET A 45 15.80 23.34 4.68
C MET A 45 16.29 21.90 4.45
N LEU A 46 17.60 21.65 4.43
CA LEU A 46 18.13 20.29 4.26
C LEU A 46 17.64 19.36 5.37
N ASP A 47 17.60 19.84 6.61
CA ASP A 47 17.12 19.07 7.76
C ASP A 47 15.63 18.75 7.64
N THR A 48 14.81 19.70 7.19
CA THR A 48 13.36 19.48 7.01
C THR A 48 13.06 18.55 5.84
N ILE A 49 13.82 18.67 4.74
CA ILE A 49 13.66 17.82 3.55
C ILE A 49 14.09 16.38 3.87
N ALA A 50 15.15 16.20 4.66
CA ALA A 50 15.59 14.89 5.12
C ALA A 50 14.49 14.18 5.93
N LEU A 51 13.82 14.92 6.82
CA LEU A 51 12.72 14.40 7.63
C LEU A 51 11.47 14.07 6.79
N GLU A 52 11.07 14.95 5.86
CA GLU A 52 9.96 14.69 4.93
C GLU A 52 10.21 13.46 4.05
N LYS A 53 11.44 13.27 3.59
CA LYS A 53 11.79 12.12 2.74
C LYS A 53 11.66 10.80 3.51
N LEU A 54 12.04 10.78 4.79
CA LEU A 54 11.82 9.61 5.65
C LEU A 54 10.32 9.34 5.84
N GLN A 55 9.53 10.39 6.08
CA GLN A 55 8.08 10.27 6.30
C GLN A 55 7.31 9.83 5.04
N GLN A 56 7.65 10.34 3.84
CA GLN A 56 7.07 9.85 2.58
C GLN A 56 7.39 8.37 2.33
N THR A 57 8.56 7.90 2.75
CA THR A 57 8.93 6.48 2.61
C THR A 57 8.07 5.59 3.53
N GLU A 58 7.62 6.10 4.67
CA GLU A 58 6.66 5.43 5.56
C GLU A 58 5.22 5.51 5.06
N GLU A 59 4.77 6.67 4.56
CA GLU A 59 3.41 6.82 4.02
C GLU A 59 3.18 5.95 2.78
N VAL A 60 4.19 5.78 1.91
CA VAL A 60 4.11 4.87 0.75
C VAL A 60 4.04 3.40 1.18
N LYS A 61 4.56 3.02 2.37
CA LYS A 61 4.38 1.66 2.91
C LYS A 61 2.93 1.37 3.33
N ALA A 62 2.12 2.39 3.61
CA ALA A 62 0.73 2.24 4.03
C ALA A 62 -0.26 2.06 2.86
N LEU A 63 0.15 2.35 1.62
CA LEU A 63 -0.61 1.94 0.45
C LEU A 63 -0.33 0.45 0.20
N MET A 64 -1.26 -0.39 0.66
CA MET A 64 -1.19 -1.84 0.51
C MET A 64 -1.19 -2.21 -0.97
N ASP A 65 -0.01 -2.47 -1.51
CA ASP A 65 0.21 -2.85 -2.90
C ASP A 65 -0.47 -4.20 -3.20
N LEU A 66 -1.35 -4.23 -4.21
CA LEU A 66 -2.05 -5.44 -4.68
C LEU A 66 -1.07 -6.58 -5.01
N LYS A 67 0.17 -6.25 -5.35
CA LYS A 67 1.24 -7.23 -5.60
C LYS A 67 1.51 -8.14 -4.40
N LYS A 68 1.35 -7.65 -3.16
CA LYS A 68 1.52 -8.46 -1.94
C LYS A 68 0.31 -9.38 -1.69
N LEU A 69 -0.88 -8.99 -2.12
CA LEU A 69 -2.12 -9.77 -2.00
C LEU A 69 -2.24 -10.90 -3.03
N TYR A 70 -1.45 -10.86 -4.10
CA TYR A 70 -1.47 -11.87 -5.15
C TYR A 70 -1.23 -13.29 -4.61
N GLY A 71 -0.33 -13.44 -3.63
CA GLY A 71 -0.07 -14.74 -3.00
C GLY A 71 -1.29 -15.36 -2.31
N ALA A 72 -2.08 -14.54 -1.61
CA ALA A 72 -3.31 -15.00 -0.97
C ALA A 72 -4.36 -15.43 -2.01
N PHE A 73 -4.43 -14.72 -3.13
CA PHE A 73 -5.35 -15.04 -4.22
C PHE A 73 -5.00 -16.37 -4.90
N VAL A 74 -3.71 -16.64 -5.10
CA VAL A 74 -3.23 -17.91 -5.69
C VAL A 74 -3.58 -19.10 -4.80
N VAL A 75 -3.36 -18.99 -3.48
CA VAL A 75 -3.70 -20.07 -2.53
C VAL A 75 -5.21 -20.34 -2.51
N LEU A 76 -6.02 -19.29 -2.54
CA LEU A 76 -7.47 -19.40 -2.55
C LEU A 76 -7.97 -20.12 -3.82
N VAL A 77 -7.46 -19.73 -4.99
CA VAL A 77 -7.80 -20.39 -6.26
C VAL A 77 -7.36 -21.86 -6.26
N ALA A 78 -6.15 -22.16 -5.77
CA ALA A 78 -5.66 -23.54 -5.68
C ALA A 78 -6.54 -24.39 -4.74
N GLY A 79 -6.98 -23.85 -3.60
CA GLY A 79 -7.89 -24.53 -2.68
C GLY A 79 -9.25 -24.85 -3.31
N TYR A 80 -9.84 -23.90 -4.04
CA TYR A 80 -11.09 -24.16 -4.76
C TYR A 80 -10.96 -25.24 -5.82
N ILE A 81 -9.86 -25.23 -6.60
CA ILE A 81 -9.60 -26.27 -7.60
C ILE A 81 -9.50 -27.65 -6.93
N LEU A 82 -8.72 -27.76 -5.86
CA LEU A 82 -8.57 -29.02 -5.12
C LEU A 82 -9.93 -29.53 -4.59
N SER A 83 -10.75 -28.64 -4.04
CA SER A 83 -12.09 -28.98 -3.54
C SER A 83 -13.01 -29.49 -4.65
N ILE A 84 -13.01 -28.83 -5.82
CA ILE A 84 -13.85 -29.23 -6.96
C ILE A 84 -13.40 -30.60 -7.48
N VAL A 85 -12.10 -30.83 -7.61
CA VAL A 85 -11.55 -32.12 -8.06
C VAL A 85 -11.96 -33.24 -7.10
N THR A 86 -11.87 -33.00 -5.79
CA THR A 86 -12.24 -34.00 -4.77
C THR A 86 -13.73 -34.35 -4.86
N LEU A 87 -14.59 -33.34 -5.03
CA LEU A 87 -16.04 -33.54 -5.19
C LEU A 87 -16.35 -34.31 -6.48
N LEU A 88 -15.69 -34.00 -7.59
CA LEU A 88 -15.88 -34.72 -8.86
C LEU A 88 -15.44 -36.18 -8.76
N LEU A 89 -14.34 -36.47 -8.05
CA LEU A 89 -13.90 -37.85 -7.82
C LEU A 89 -14.92 -38.63 -6.99
N GLU A 90 -15.47 -38.03 -5.95
CA GLU A 90 -16.52 -38.65 -5.13
C GLU A 90 -17.78 -38.95 -5.95
N ILE A 91 -18.25 -37.99 -6.74
CA ILE A 91 -19.39 -38.20 -7.64
C ILE A 91 -19.09 -39.30 -8.66
N SER A 92 -17.91 -39.27 -9.29
CA SER A 92 -17.54 -40.28 -10.28
C SER A 92 -17.42 -41.68 -9.66
N TYR A 93 -16.91 -41.78 -8.44
CA TYR A 93 -16.86 -43.03 -7.69
C TYR A 93 -18.26 -43.54 -7.36
N TRP A 94 -19.16 -42.64 -6.91
CA TRP A 94 -20.56 -42.97 -6.63
C TRP A 94 -21.30 -43.51 -7.85
N TYR A 95 -21.18 -42.84 -8.99
CA TYR A 95 -21.84 -43.26 -10.23
C TYR A 95 -21.19 -44.49 -10.87
N GLY A 96 -19.86 -44.60 -10.80
CA GLY A 96 -19.10 -45.63 -11.51
C GLY A 96 -19.00 -46.96 -10.77
N VAL A 97 -18.91 -46.93 -9.45
CA VAL A 97 -18.73 -48.13 -8.61
C VAL A 97 -20.03 -48.44 -7.88
N VAL A 98 -20.52 -47.51 -7.07
CA VAL A 98 -21.63 -47.75 -6.14
C VAL A 98 -22.95 -48.00 -6.87
N LYS A 99 -23.32 -47.17 -7.85
CA LYS A 99 -24.58 -47.34 -8.63
C LYS A 99 -24.56 -48.48 -9.65
N LYS A 100 -23.38 -48.98 -10.02
CA LYS A 100 -23.24 -50.06 -11.02
C LYS A 100 -23.31 -51.45 -10.41
N ASP A 101 -23.20 -51.55 -9.08
CA ASP A 101 -23.35 -52.82 -8.40
C ASP A 101 -24.81 -53.32 -8.50
N PRO A 102 -25.04 -54.57 -8.95
CA PRO A 102 -26.38 -55.13 -9.14
C PRO A 102 -27.17 -55.35 -7.83
N LEU A 103 -26.55 -55.06 -6.67
CA LEU A 103 -27.12 -55.13 -5.33
C LEU A 103 -27.41 -53.73 -4.75
N PHE A 104 -27.17 -52.66 -5.51
CA PHE A 104 -27.42 -51.30 -5.07
C PHE A 104 -28.91 -50.95 -5.16
N ASP A 105 -29.56 -50.85 -3.99
CA ASP A 105 -30.93 -50.37 -3.83
C ASP A 105 -30.91 -48.99 -3.15
N GLU A 106 -31.44 -47.97 -3.84
CA GLU A 106 -31.40 -46.56 -3.42
C GLU A 106 -32.12 -46.32 -2.08
N TYR A 107 -33.03 -47.21 -1.69
CA TYR A 107 -33.84 -47.11 -0.47
C TYR A 107 -33.26 -47.87 0.75
N PHE A 108 -32.24 -48.72 0.57
CA PHE A 108 -31.63 -49.53 1.65
C PHE A 108 -30.09 -49.42 1.70
N LEU A 109 -29.60 -48.18 1.68
CA LEU A 109 -28.16 -47.85 1.70
C LEU A 109 -27.41 -48.47 2.89
N SER A 110 -28.05 -48.59 4.05
CA SER A 110 -27.47 -49.13 5.29
C SER A 110 -27.15 -50.63 5.20
N CYS A 111 -27.93 -51.41 4.45
CA CYS A 111 -27.70 -52.85 4.26
C CYS A 111 -26.54 -53.13 3.30
N TYR A 112 -26.40 -52.33 2.24
CA TYR A 112 -25.30 -52.44 1.27
C TYR A 112 -23.92 -52.20 1.94
N TYR A 113 -23.78 -51.13 2.72
CA TYR A 113 -22.52 -50.87 3.45
C TYR A 113 -22.26 -51.87 4.58
N ALA A 114 -23.29 -52.51 5.14
CA ALA A 114 -23.13 -53.56 6.15
C ALA A 114 -22.61 -54.89 5.54
N GLN A 115 -23.02 -55.24 4.32
CA GLN A 115 -22.52 -56.43 3.61
C GLN A 115 -21.08 -56.25 3.10
N GLN A 116 -20.66 -55.03 2.75
CA GLN A 116 -19.30 -54.76 2.27
C GLN A 116 -18.24 -54.74 3.39
N LYS A 117 -18.68 -54.71 4.66
CA LYS A 117 -17.83 -54.61 5.85
C LYS A 117 -17.52 -55.96 6.52
N ASN A 118 -18.19 -57.04 6.08
CA ASN A 118 -17.91 -58.44 6.45
C ASN A 118 -17.07 -59.11 5.37
#